data_AF-A0A7J7S6C0-F1
#
_entry.id   AF-A0A7J7S6C0-F1
#
_cell.length_a   1.000
_cell.length_b   1.000
_cell.length_c   1.000
_cell.angle_alpha   90.00
_cell.angle_beta   90.00
_cell.angle_gamma   90.00
#
_symmetry.space_group_name_H-M   'P 1'
#
loop_
_entity.id
_entity.type
_entity.pdbx_description
1 polymer ?
#
loop_
_entity_poly.entity_id
_entity_poly.type
_entity_poly.pdbx_seq_one_letter_code
_entity_poly.pdbx_strand_id
1 'polypeptide(L)'
;MLRVSVPLLLLFVWLLTAACSPHALRIAAILDDPMECSRGERLSITLAKNRINRAPERLGKAKVEVDIFELLRDSEYETAETMCQILPKGVVAVLGPSASPASSSIISNICGEKEVPHFKVAPEEFIKFQLQRFTTLNLHPSNTDISVAVAGVLNFFNCTTACLVCAKAECKPRQAKFNLTAALGGHTGRGAPFPGR
;
A
#
# COMPACT_ATOMS: atom_id res chain seq x y z
N MET A 1 -5.17 58.24 -9.34
CA MET A 1 -4.93 57.13 -10.29
C MET A 1 -4.57 55.78 -9.64
N LEU A 2 -4.52 55.66 -8.30
CA LEU A 2 -4.11 54.41 -7.63
C LEU A 2 -5.22 53.37 -7.36
N ARG A 3 -6.50 53.73 -7.56
CA ARG A 3 -7.67 52.90 -7.17
C ARG A 3 -7.99 51.74 -8.12
N VAL A 4 -7.49 51.77 -9.36
CA VAL A 4 -7.78 50.75 -10.39
C VAL A 4 -6.80 49.57 -10.32
N SER A 5 -5.64 49.76 -9.67
CA SER A 5 -4.60 48.73 -9.56
C SER A 5 -5.00 47.56 -8.66
N VAL A 6 -5.71 47.82 -7.56
CA VAL A 6 -6.12 46.79 -6.58
C VAL A 6 -7.11 45.77 -7.16
N PRO A 7 -8.22 46.15 -7.81
CA PRO A 7 -9.14 45.18 -8.41
C PRO A 7 -8.51 44.43 -9.59
N LEU A 8 -7.60 45.06 -10.34
CA LEU A 8 -6.88 44.40 -11.42
C LEU A 8 -5.89 43.35 -10.89
N LEU A 9 -5.20 43.64 -9.78
CA LEU A 9 -4.31 42.69 -9.12
C LEU A 9 -5.10 41.52 -8.52
N LEU A 10 -6.24 41.79 -7.89
CA LEU A 10 -7.16 40.76 -7.37
C LEU A 10 -7.70 39.87 -8.49
N LEU A 11 -8.06 40.44 -9.64
CA LEU A 11 -8.48 39.70 -10.82
C LEU A 11 -7.34 38.83 -11.37
N PHE A 12 -6.12 39.37 -11.42
CA PHE A 12 -4.93 38.63 -11.88
C PHE A 12 -4.58 37.47 -10.94
N VAL A 13 -4.67 37.68 -9.62
CA VAL A 13 -4.51 36.64 -8.60
C VAL A 13 -5.62 35.59 -8.73
N TRP A 14 -6.87 36.00 -8.97
CA TRP A 14 -7.99 35.08 -9.21
C TRP A 14 -7.79 34.24 -10.47
N LEU A 15 -7.34 34.84 -11.58
CA LEU A 15 -7.00 34.14 -12.81
C LEU A 15 -5.83 33.17 -12.61
N LEU A 16 -4.79 33.58 -11.88
CA LEU A 16 -3.66 32.72 -11.51
C LEU A 16 -4.10 31.54 -10.65
N THR A 17 -5.03 31.74 -9.71
CA THR A 17 -5.59 30.64 -8.89
C THR A 17 -6.54 29.73 -9.67
N ALA A 18 -7.28 30.26 -10.65
CA ALA A 18 -8.20 29.47 -11.48
C ALA A 18 -7.45 28.59 -12.50
N ALA A 19 -6.26 29.00 -12.93
CA ALA A 19 -5.41 28.23 -13.85
C ALA A 19 -4.72 27.01 -13.20
N CYS A 20 -4.73 26.91 -11.86
CA CYS A 20 -4.07 25.84 -11.12
C CYS A 20 -5.04 24.75 -10.61
N SER A 21 -6.12 24.49 -11.34
CA SER A 21 -6.90 23.27 -11.11
C SER A 21 -6.12 22.09 -11.71
N PRO A 22 -5.78 21.04 -10.95
CA PRO A 22 -5.13 19.87 -11.53
C PRO A 22 -6.07 19.28 -12.60
N HIS A 23 -5.68 19.40 -13.87
CA HIS A 23 -6.47 18.87 -14.98
C HIS A 23 -6.60 17.33 -14.91
N ALA A 24 -5.70 16.65 -14.18
CA ALA A 24 -5.78 15.23 -13.89
C ALA A 24 -5.25 14.90 -12.48
N LEU A 25 -5.89 13.94 -11.81
CA LEU A 25 -5.44 13.31 -10.58
C LEU A 25 -4.57 12.10 -10.95
N ARG A 26 -3.26 12.22 -10.82
CA ARG A 26 -2.30 11.17 -11.20
C ARG A 26 -1.90 10.30 -10.02
N ILE A 27 -2.05 9.00 -10.17
CA ILE A 27 -1.64 7.98 -9.19
C ILE A 27 -0.58 7.11 -9.86
N ALA A 28 0.45 6.70 -9.13
CA ALA A 28 1.37 5.66 -9.60
C ALA A 28 0.96 4.31 -9.02
N ALA A 29 1.07 3.25 -9.82
CA ALA A 29 0.93 1.88 -9.38
C ALA A 29 2.19 1.10 -9.76
N ILE A 30 2.79 0.45 -8.77
CA ILE A 30 3.99 -0.37 -8.92
C ILE A 30 3.56 -1.83 -8.79
N LEU A 31 3.78 -2.62 -9.84
CA LEU A 31 3.40 -4.02 -9.95
C LEU A 31 4.68 -4.86 -9.95
N ASP A 32 4.65 -6.03 -9.33
CA ASP A 32 5.80 -6.93 -9.19
C ASP A 32 5.58 -8.30 -9.86
N ASP A 33 4.60 -8.38 -10.74
CA ASP A 33 4.26 -9.57 -11.51
C ASP A 33 4.55 -9.34 -13.00
N PRO A 34 5.78 -9.58 -13.47
CA PRO A 34 6.15 -9.41 -14.87
C PRO A 34 5.68 -10.59 -15.76
N MET A 35 4.96 -11.57 -15.22
CA MET A 35 4.61 -12.80 -15.94
C MET A 35 3.41 -12.61 -16.89
N GLU A 36 3.41 -13.35 -18.01
CA GLU A 36 2.36 -13.38 -19.04
C GLU A 36 0.97 -13.75 -18.48
N CYS A 37 0.91 -14.62 -17.48
CA CYS A 37 -0.30 -14.90 -16.69
C CYS A 37 -0.36 -13.99 -15.46
N SER A 38 -0.47 -12.67 -15.71
CA SER A 38 -0.57 -11.67 -14.65
C SER A 38 -1.70 -12.02 -13.67
N ARG A 39 -1.48 -11.78 -12.37
CA ARG A 39 -2.51 -11.79 -11.32
C ARG A 39 -3.72 -10.90 -11.61
N GLY A 40 -3.68 -10.11 -12.69
CA GLY A 40 -4.76 -9.24 -13.12
C GLY A 40 -4.74 -7.88 -12.42
N GLU A 41 -3.64 -7.52 -11.75
CA GLU A 41 -3.48 -6.23 -11.06
C GLU A 41 -3.62 -5.07 -12.05
N ARG A 42 -2.89 -5.13 -13.17
CA ARG A 42 -2.96 -4.14 -14.27
C ARG A 42 -4.37 -3.98 -14.81
N LEU A 43 -5.07 -5.10 -15.03
CA LEU A 43 -6.45 -5.11 -15.51
C LEU A 43 -7.40 -4.50 -14.47
N SER A 44 -7.29 -4.93 -13.21
CA SER A 44 -8.14 -4.47 -12.10
C SER A 44 -8.01 -2.96 -11.88
N ILE A 45 -6.78 -2.44 -11.91
CA ILE A 45 -6.50 -1.00 -11.82
C ILE A 45 -7.11 -0.26 -13.01
N THR A 46 -6.96 -0.80 -14.23
CA THR A 46 -7.51 -0.20 -15.45
C THR A 46 -9.05 -0.14 -15.41
N LEU A 47 -9.69 -1.22 -14.96
CA LEU A 47 -11.14 -1.28 -14.78
C LEU A 47 -11.63 -0.29 -13.72
N ALA A 48 -10.94 -0.20 -12.58
CA ALA A 48 -11.25 0.76 -11.53
C ALA A 48 -11.14 2.20 -12.03
N LYS A 49 -10.03 2.56 -12.70
CA LYS A 49 -9.83 3.87 -13.33
C LYS A 49 -10.97 4.22 -14.29
N ASN A 50 -11.33 3.28 -15.16
CA ASN A 50 -12.39 3.49 -16.15
C ASN A 50 -13.76 3.66 -15.49
N ARG A 51 -14.05 2.88 -14.45
CA ARG A 51 -15.31 2.99 -13.70
C ARG A 51 -15.41 4.33 -12.97
N ILE A 52 -14.34 4.78 -12.30
CA ILE A 52 -14.32 6.06 -11.58
C ILE A 52 -14.48 7.24 -12.54
N ASN A 53 -13.82 7.21 -13.69
CA ASN A 53 -13.91 8.29 -14.67
C ASN A 53 -15.26 8.35 -15.40
N ARG A 54 -16.01 7.23 -15.45
CA ARG A 54 -17.36 7.17 -16.03
C ARG A 54 -18.47 7.47 -15.03
N ALA A 55 -18.16 7.60 -13.74
CA ALA A 55 -19.17 7.84 -12.72
C ALA A 55 -19.80 9.24 -12.87
N PRO A 56 -21.14 9.36 -12.89
CA PRO A 56 -21.83 10.64 -13.12
C PRO A 56 -21.54 11.67 -12.02
N GLU A 57 -21.29 11.23 -10.78
CA GLU A 57 -20.91 12.08 -9.63
C GLU A 57 -19.53 12.76 -9.76
N ARG A 58 -18.77 12.38 -10.80
CA ARG A 58 -17.45 12.93 -11.11
C ARG A 58 -17.49 13.89 -12.30
N LEU A 59 -18.67 14.21 -12.84
CA LEU A 59 -18.81 15.19 -13.92
C LEU A 59 -18.31 16.57 -13.43
N GLY A 60 -17.34 17.14 -14.15
CA GLY A 60 -16.67 18.40 -13.76
C GLY A 60 -15.52 18.28 -12.76
N LYS A 61 -15.16 17.07 -12.30
CA LYS A 61 -13.97 16.83 -11.46
C LYS A 61 -12.76 16.41 -12.30
N ALA A 62 -11.56 16.60 -11.77
CA ALA A 62 -10.29 16.21 -12.40
C ALA A 62 -10.27 14.73 -12.81
N LYS A 63 -9.82 14.41 -14.02
CA LYS A 63 -9.76 13.04 -14.55
C LYS A 63 -8.74 12.20 -13.77
N VAL A 64 -9.07 10.95 -13.41
CA VAL A 64 -8.10 10.03 -12.78
C VAL A 64 -7.21 9.40 -13.83
N GLU A 65 -5.90 9.52 -13.65
CA GLU A 65 -4.87 8.87 -14.43
C GLU A 65 -4.05 7.96 -13.51
N VAL A 66 -3.72 6.76 -14.00
CA VAL A 66 -2.89 5.81 -13.25
C VAL A 66 -1.72 5.41 -14.14
N ASP A 67 -0.52 5.77 -13.71
CA ASP A 67 0.75 5.40 -14.33
C ASP A 67 1.20 4.06 -13.75
N ILE A 68 1.35 3.05 -14.59
CA ILE A 68 1.71 1.69 -14.19
C ILE A 68 3.20 1.49 -14.45
N PHE A 69 3.91 1.06 -13.41
CA PHE A 69 5.33 0.70 -13.44
C PHE A 69 5.45 -0.76 -13.03
N GLU A 70 6.28 -1.52 -13.72
CA GLU A 70 6.50 -2.93 -13.46
C GLU A 70 7.93 -3.12 -12.94
N LEU A 71 8.05 -3.79 -11.80
CA LEU A 71 9.32 -4.21 -11.22
C LEU A 71 9.62 -5.62 -11.70
N LEU A 72 10.86 -5.85 -12.11
CA LEU A 72 11.32 -7.18 -12.51
C LEU A 72 11.75 -8.00 -11.31
N ARG A 73 12.19 -7.36 -10.23
CA ARG A 73 12.77 -8.00 -9.04
C ARG A 73 12.43 -7.23 -7.76
N ASP A 74 12.39 -7.95 -6.64
CA ASP A 74 12.34 -7.35 -5.30
C ASP A 74 13.74 -6.79 -4.95
N SER A 75 14.00 -5.57 -5.41
CA SER A 75 15.29 -4.89 -5.27
C SER A 75 15.09 -3.44 -4.84
N GLU A 76 15.77 -3.05 -3.76
CA GLU A 76 15.75 -1.68 -3.24
C GLU A 76 16.25 -0.67 -4.28
N TYR A 77 17.26 -1.04 -5.06
CA TYR A 77 17.89 -0.16 -6.05
C TYR A 77 16.96 0.13 -7.24
N GLU A 78 16.42 -0.92 -7.86
CA GLU A 78 15.49 -0.81 -9.00
C GLU A 78 14.22 -0.03 -8.59
N THR A 79 13.75 -0.28 -7.37
CA THR A 79 12.59 0.41 -6.82
C THR A 79 12.87 1.89 -6.57
N ALA A 80 14.04 2.23 -6.01
CA ALA A 80 14.43 3.62 -5.80
C ALA A 80 14.56 4.39 -7.12
N GLU A 81 15.14 3.76 -8.15
CA GLU A 81 15.23 4.34 -9.50
C GLU A 81 13.83 4.61 -10.08
N THR A 82 12.91 3.64 -9.98
CA THR A 82 11.52 3.78 -10.42
C THR A 82 10.81 4.91 -9.68
N MET A 83 11.02 5.04 -8.37
CA MET A 83 10.47 6.13 -7.57
C MET A 83 10.99 7.51 -7.99
N CYS A 84 12.26 7.62 -8.38
CA CYS A 84 12.83 8.85 -8.94
C CYS A 84 12.18 9.25 -10.27
N GLN A 85 11.62 8.30 -11.03
CA GLN A 85 10.85 8.58 -12.24
C GLN A 85 9.38 8.95 -11.94
N ILE A 86 8.83 8.42 -10.83
CA ILE A 86 7.45 8.66 -10.41
C ILE A 86 7.25 10.05 -9.82
N LEU A 87 8.09 10.45 -8.86
CA LEU A 87 7.88 11.66 -8.06
C LEU A 87 7.81 12.95 -8.90
N PRO A 88 8.68 13.17 -9.92
CA PRO A 88 8.62 14.37 -10.75
C PRO A 88 7.32 14.52 -11.56
N LYS A 89 6.54 13.44 -11.73
CA LYS A 89 5.26 13.48 -12.44
C LYS A 89 4.11 14.10 -11.64
N GLY A 90 4.34 14.45 -10.37
CA GLY A 90 3.35 15.06 -9.49
C GLY A 90 2.23 14.09 -9.10
N VAL A 91 2.58 12.85 -8.76
CA VAL A 91 1.59 11.86 -8.33
C VAL A 91 1.04 12.20 -6.94
N VAL A 92 -0.25 11.96 -6.74
CA VAL A 92 -0.93 12.21 -5.45
C VAL A 92 -0.86 11.01 -4.51
N ALA A 93 -0.49 9.84 -5.02
CA ALA A 93 -0.35 8.61 -4.26
C ALA A 93 0.43 7.56 -5.05
N VAL A 94 1.01 6.62 -4.33
CA VAL A 94 1.67 5.42 -4.87
C VAL A 94 0.98 4.17 -4.35
N LEU A 95 0.66 3.22 -5.22
CA LEU A 95 0.01 1.94 -4.90
C LEU A 95 0.99 0.78 -5.14
N GLY A 96 0.98 -0.22 -4.24
CA GLY A 96 1.77 -1.45 -4.40
C GLY A 96 3.22 -1.33 -3.91
N PRO A 97 4.06 -2.36 -4.11
CA PRO A 97 3.77 -3.65 -4.74
C PRO A 97 3.05 -4.65 -3.81
N SER A 98 2.65 -5.82 -4.33
CA SER A 98 1.82 -6.79 -3.59
C SER A 98 2.60 -7.97 -2.98
N ALA A 99 3.78 -8.30 -3.50
CA ALA A 99 4.56 -9.49 -3.18
C ALA A 99 6.08 -9.23 -3.09
N SER A 100 6.52 -7.97 -3.15
CA SER A 100 7.92 -7.53 -3.03
C SER A 100 8.14 -6.70 -1.76
N PRO A 101 8.46 -7.38 -0.62
CA PRO A 101 8.70 -6.75 0.67
C PRO A 101 9.77 -5.65 0.67
N ALA A 102 10.95 -5.94 0.12
CA ALA A 102 12.08 -5.01 0.16
C ALA A 102 11.74 -3.71 -0.62
N SER A 103 11.12 -3.86 -1.79
CA SER A 103 10.57 -2.75 -2.56
C SER A 103 9.54 -1.94 -1.77
N SER A 104 8.58 -2.59 -1.11
CA SER A 104 7.52 -1.90 -0.35
C SER A 104 8.07 -1.05 0.80
N SER A 105 9.11 -1.53 1.47
CA SER A 105 9.81 -0.82 2.54
C SER A 105 10.44 0.48 2.03
N ILE A 106 11.19 0.41 0.91
CA ILE A 106 11.83 1.58 0.29
C ILE A 106 10.80 2.59 -0.21
N ILE A 107 9.74 2.14 -0.89
CA ILE A 107 8.65 3.03 -1.34
C ILE A 107 8.06 3.79 -0.15
N SER A 108 7.77 3.08 0.94
CA SER A 108 7.22 3.69 2.15
C SER A 108 8.13 4.76 2.74
N ASN A 109 9.44 4.53 2.75
CA ASN A 109 10.41 5.49 3.26
C ASN A 109 10.48 6.74 2.37
N ILE A 110 10.60 6.56 1.06
CA ILE A 110 10.64 7.66 0.09
C ILE A 110 9.34 8.46 0.13
N CYS A 111 8.19 7.80 0.13
CA CYS A 111 6.87 8.42 0.24
C CYS A 111 6.68 9.15 1.58
N GLY A 112 7.22 8.62 2.67
CA GLY A 112 7.29 9.30 3.97
C GLY A 112 8.09 10.60 3.92
N GLU A 113 9.27 10.59 3.29
CA GLU A 113 10.11 11.78 3.14
C GLU A 113 9.53 12.82 2.18
N LYS A 114 8.83 12.38 1.14
CA LYS A 114 8.22 13.26 0.12
C LYS A 114 6.80 13.68 0.44
N GLU A 115 6.26 13.26 1.60
CA GLU A 115 4.89 13.51 2.02
C GLU A 115 3.84 13.02 0.98
N VAL A 116 4.17 11.97 0.25
CA VAL A 116 3.28 11.32 -0.72
C VAL A 116 2.62 10.10 -0.06
N PRO A 117 1.29 9.95 -0.11
CA PRO A 117 0.61 8.76 0.39
C PRO A 117 1.06 7.47 -0.31
N HIS A 118 1.38 6.44 0.46
CA HIS A 118 1.69 5.09 -0.01
C HIS A 118 0.60 4.10 0.44
N PHE A 119 -0.11 3.52 -0.54
CA PHE A 119 -1.12 2.49 -0.34
C PHE A 119 -0.50 1.10 -0.53
N LYS A 120 -0.24 0.43 0.59
CA LYS A 120 0.20 -0.97 0.62
C LYS A 120 -0.98 -1.91 0.35
N VAL A 121 -0.70 -2.97 -0.38
CA VAL A 121 -1.63 -4.08 -0.65
C VAL A 121 -1.02 -5.44 -0.30
N ALA A 122 0.18 -5.43 0.31
CA ALA A 122 0.94 -6.60 0.70
C ALA A 122 0.78 -6.92 2.20
N PRO A 123 1.01 -8.18 2.61
CA PRO A 123 1.11 -8.57 4.01
C PRO A 123 2.05 -7.66 4.81
N GLU A 124 1.68 -7.37 6.06
CA GLU A 124 2.47 -6.51 6.93
C GLU A 124 3.79 -7.21 7.31
N GLU A 125 4.91 -6.60 6.97
CA GLU A 125 6.24 -7.05 7.39
C GLU A 125 6.47 -6.77 8.87
N PHE A 126 7.13 -7.71 9.56
CA PHE A 126 7.46 -7.61 10.98
C PHE A 126 8.44 -6.48 11.32
N ILE A 127 9.10 -5.88 10.32
CA ILE A 127 10.08 -4.82 10.51
C ILE A 127 9.34 -3.47 10.51
N LYS A 128 8.74 -3.14 11.65
CA LYS A 128 8.25 -1.78 11.91
C LYS A 128 9.45 -0.86 12.07
N PHE A 129 9.84 -0.16 11.01
CA PHE A 129 10.61 1.06 11.18
C PHE A 129 9.72 2.08 11.88
N GLN A 130 9.95 2.30 13.18
CA GLN A 130 9.22 3.25 14.05
C GLN A 130 9.34 4.73 13.63
N LEU A 131 9.86 5.01 12.43
CA LEU A 131 10.16 6.35 11.91
C LEU A 131 9.45 6.66 10.59
N GLN A 132 8.45 5.88 10.18
CA GLN A 132 7.63 6.27 9.03
C GLN A 132 6.69 7.42 9.43
N ARG A 133 6.87 8.58 8.79
CA ARG A 133 5.88 9.67 8.79
C ARG A 133 4.52 9.10 8.34
N PHE A 134 3.41 9.65 8.83
CA PHE A 134 2.03 9.14 8.72
C PHE A 134 1.42 9.06 7.30
N THR A 135 2.20 8.68 6.28
CA THR A 135 1.77 8.67 4.88
C THR A 135 1.50 7.26 4.33
N THR A 136 1.69 6.20 5.13
CA THR A 136 1.41 4.83 4.68
C THR A 136 0.04 4.34 5.14
N LEU A 137 -0.71 3.71 4.24
CA LEU A 137 -1.97 3.03 4.53
C LEU A 137 -1.90 1.62 3.96
N ASN A 138 -2.25 0.60 4.75
CA ASN A 138 -2.30 -0.77 4.27
C ASN A 138 -3.75 -1.22 4.07
N LEU A 139 -4.07 -1.66 2.85
CA LEU A 139 -5.36 -2.26 2.49
C LEU A 139 -5.39 -3.76 2.80
N HIS A 140 -4.22 -4.38 3.00
CA HIS A 140 -4.13 -5.76 3.47
C HIS A 140 -4.40 -5.81 4.98
N PRO A 141 -5.15 -6.83 5.48
CA PRO A 141 -5.41 -6.98 6.91
C PRO A 141 -4.11 -7.09 7.72
N SER A 142 -4.10 -6.54 8.92
CA SER A 142 -2.92 -6.62 9.79
C SER A 142 -2.69 -8.06 10.26
N ASN A 143 -1.45 -8.38 10.68
CA ASN A 143 -1.15 -9.68 11.28
C ASN A 143 -2.00 -9.96 12.53
N THR A 144 -2.39 -8.92 13.25
CA THR A 144 -3.32 -9.02 14.39
C THR A 144 -4.73 -9.39 13.97
N ASP A 145 -5.26 -8.78 12.90
CA ASP A 145 -6.61 -9.09 12.40
C ASP A 145 -6.70 -10.54 11.92
N ILE A 146 -5.67 -10.99 11.19
CA ILE A 146 -5.55 -12.39 10.75
C ILE A 146 -5.50 -13.33 11.95
N SER A 147 -4.71 -13.00 12.98
CA SER A 147 -4.60 -13.82 14.20
C SER A 147 -5.93 -13.92 14.95
N VAL A 148 -6.70 -12.83 15.04
CA VAL A 148 -8.02 -12.80 15.66
C VAL A 148 -9.03 -13.63 14.86
N ALA A 149 -9.01 -13.52 13.53
CA ALA A 149 -9.88 -14.32 12.66
C ALA A 149 -9.61 -15.82 12.82
N VAL A 150 -8.34 -16.25 12.82
CA VAL A 150 -7.94 -17.65 13.05
C VAL A 150 -8.36 -18.13 14.44
N ALA A 151 -8.15 -17.31 15.48
CA ALA A 151 -8.58 -17.63 16.84
C ALA A 151 -10.11 -17.79 16.92
N GLY A 152 -10.88 -16.98 16.18
CA GLY A 152 -12.34 -17.10 16.08
C GLY A 152 -12.77 -18.45 15.52
N VAL A 153 -12.09 -18.94 14.47
CA VAL A 153 -12.34 -20.28 13.89
C VAL A 153 -12.00 -21.39 14.89
N LEU A 154 -10.86 -21.32 15.57
CA LEU A 154 -10.48 -22.32 16.58
C LEU A 154 -11.47 -22.38 17.74
N ASN A 155 -11.93 -21.21 18.19
CA ASN A 155 -12.92 -21.10 19.25
C ASN A 155 -14.28 -21.67 18.82
N PHE A 156 -14.69 -21.43 17.57
CA PHE A 156 -15.92 -22.02 17.02
C PHE A 156 -15.93 -23.55 17.08
N PHE A 157 -14.77 -24.19 16.87
CA PHE A 157 -14.63 -25.65 16.94
C PHE A 157 -14.28 -26.19 18.35
N ASN A 158 -14.18 -25.33 19.38
CA ASN A 158 -13.68 -25.70 20.71
C ASN A 158 -12.33 -26.46 20.66
N CYS A 159 -11.46 -26.11 19.72
CA CYS A 159 -10.15 -26.75 19.59
C CYS A 159 -9.24 -26.34 20.74
N THR A 160 -8.77 -27.31 21.52
CA THR A 160 -7.78 -27.14 22.59
C THR A 160 -6.35 -27.44 22.13
N THR A 161 -6.20 -28.07 20.95
CA THR A 161 -4.92 -28.32 20.29
C THR A 161 -5.00 -27.94 18.81
N ALA A 162 -3.94 -27.34 18.29
CA ALA A 162 -3.83 -26.96 16.89
C ALA A 162 -2.38 -27.12 16.42
N CYS A 163 -2.20 -27.47 15.14
CA CYS A 163 -0.89 -27.50 14.49
C CYS A 163 -0.79 -26.33 13.51
N LEU A 164 0.27 -25.53 13.62
CA LEU A 164 0.57 -24.45 12.70
C LEU A 164 1.66 -24.92 11.73
N VAL A 165 1.33 -24.99 10.44
CA VAL A 165 2.29 -25.29 9.38
C VAL A 165 2.69 -23.99 8.71
N CYS A 166 3.99 -23.73 8.66
CA CYS A 166 4.52 -22.48 8.12
C CYS A 166 5.40 -22.74 6.90
N ALA A 167 5.15 -21.98 5.83
CA ALA A 167 6.02 -22.00 4.65
C ALA A 167 7.36 -21.27 4.90
N LYS A 168 7.35 -20.23 5.74
CA LYS A 168 8.55 -19.46 6.13
C LYS A 168 8.61 -19.31 7.65
N ALA A 169 9.83 -19.17 8.18
CA ALA A 169 10.09 -19.00 9.62
C ALA A 169 9.46 -17.72 10.20
N GLU A 170 9.18 -16.73 9.36
CA GLU A 170 8.56 -15.45 9.70
C GLU A 170 7.09 -15.58 10.13
N CYS A 171 6.45 -16.74 9.95
CA CYS A 171 5.09 -16.98 10.45
C CYS A 171 4.96 -16.88 11.98
N LYS A 172 6.08 -16.94 12.71
CA LYS A 172 6.10 -16.92 14.17
C LYS A 172 6.13 -15.47 14.65
N PRO A 173 5.02 -14.93 15.20
CA PRO A 173 5.04 -13.56 15.65
C PRO A 173 5.98 -13.45 16.86
N ARG A 174 7.03 -12.61 16.75
CA ARG A 174 7.93 -12.33 17.88
C ARG A 174 7.23 -11.59 19.03
N GLN A 175 6.10 -10.91 18.79
CA GLN A 175 5.42 -10.10 19.81
C GLN A 175 3.89 -10.01 19.71
N ALA A 176 3.23 -10.71 18.78
CA ALA A 176 1.79 -10.87 18.92
C ALA A 176 1.59 -11.99 19.95
N LYS A 177 1.00 -11.63 21.09
CA LYS A 177 0.10 -12.52 21.82
C LYS A 177 -0.86 -13.10 20.78
N PHE A 178 -0.46 -14.18 20.13
CA PHE A 178 -1.41 -15.17 19.71
C PHE A 178 -2.12 -15.51 21.01
N ASN A 179 -3.31 -14.95 21.20
CA ASN A 179 -4.19 -15.34 22.30
C ASN A 179 -4.70 -16.79 22.08
N LEU A 180 -3.97 -17.61 21.30
CA LEU A 180 -4.01 -19.06 21.37
C LEU A 180 -3.69 -19.54 22.77
N THR A 181 -2.95 -18.82 23.62
CA THR A 181 -2.80 -19.21 25.04
C THR A 181 -4.11 -19.13 25.82
N ALA A 182 -5.08 -18.30 25.41
CA ALA A 182 -6.40 -18.27 26.02
C ALA A 182 -7.35 -19.35 25.46
N ALA A 183 -7.15 -19.80 24.22
CA ALA A 183 -7.93 -20.88 23.60
C ALA A 183 -7.35 -22.29 23.82
N LEU A 184 -6.03 -22.42 23.98
CA LEU A 184 -5.28 -23.68 23.99
C LEU A 184 -4.51 -23.93 25.29
N GLY A 185 -4.94 -23.36 26.42
CA GLY A 185 -4.47 -23.74 27.76
C GLY A 185 -2.95 -23.94 27.87
N GLY A 186 -2.18 -22.84 27.91
CA GLY A 186 -0.83 -22.81 28.46
C GLY A 186 0.11 -23.98 28.14
N HIS A 187 0.42 -24.25 26.87
CA HIS A 187 1.57 -25.09 26.52
C HIS A 187 2.51 -24.40 25.54
N THR A 188 3.76 -24.20 25.99
CA THR A 188 4.90 -23.72 25.21
C THR A 188 5.16 -24.64 24.02
N GLY A 189 4.95 -24.15 22.80
CA GLY A 189 5.19 -24.91 21.57
C GLY A 189 6.66 -25.29 21.40
N ARG A 190 6.95 -26.59 21.37
CA ARG A 190 8.23 -27.16 20.93
C ARG A 190 8.24 -27.17 19.39
N GLY A 191 9.09 -26.35 18.78
CA GLY A 191 9.34 -26.41 17.34
C GLY A 191 10.20 -27.62 17.02
N ALA A 192 9.67 -28.58 16.24
CA ALA A 192 10.47 -29.62 15.62
C ALA A 192 11.03 -29.07 14.29
N PRO A 193 12.34 -29.22 14.00
CA PRO A 193 12.91 -28.82 12.73
C PRO A 193 12.36 -29.71 11.59
N PHE A 194 11.95 -29.09 10.49
CA PHE A 194 11.69 -29.80 9.24
C PHE A 194 13.00 -30.38 8.70
N PRO A 195 13.04 -31.66 8.27
CA PRO A 195 14.19 -32.20 7.55
C PRO A 195 14.22 -31.58 6.16
N GLY A 196 15.22 -30.72 5.90
CA GLY A 196 15.50 -30.18 4.58
C GLY A 196 15.85 -31.31 3.61
N ARG A 197 15.33 -31.21 2.39
CA ARG A 197 15.76 -32.01 1.24
C ARG A 197 16.50 -31.08 0.28
#